data_AF-A0A2U2SGX1-F1
#
_entry.id   AF-A0A2U2SGX1-F1
#
_cell.length_a   1.000
_cell.length_b   1.000
_cell.length_c   1.000
_cell.angle_alpha   90.00
_cell.angle_beta   90.00
_cell.angle_gamma   90.00
#
_symmetry.space_group_name_H-M   'P 1'
#
loop_
_entity.id
_entity.type
_entity.pdbx_description
1 polymer ?
#
loop_
_entity_poly.entity_id
_entity_poly.type
_entity_poly.pdbx_seq_one_letter_code
_entity_poly.pdbx_strand_id
1 'polypeptide(L)'
;MKQPYTHLLPTRFFRQFLETLTNELGKEALVSILSKSALSAEIVEPQIVSRYNAATSAETYAKIQKAMRFYYGRGARGTLIRLGRLLWPRLLETASLAEKAQSHLIRTLPPTLRAKPVLELLARFLRET
;
A
#
# COMPACT_ATOMS: atom_id res chain seq x y z
N MET A 1 -19.53 15.15 -18.81
CA MET A 1 -18.07 15.03 -18.62
C MET A 1 -17.82 14.28 -17.32
N LYS A 2 -17.18 13.10 -17.34
CA LYS A 2 -16.78 12.41 -16.11
C LYS A 2 -15.65 13.22 -15.48
N GLN A 3 -15.79 13.64 -14.22
CA GLN A 3 -14.70 14.28 -13.49
C GLN A 3 -13.46 13.37 -13.57
N PRO A 4 -12.27 13.90 -13.85
CA PRO A 4 -11.05 13.09 -13.75
C PRO A 4 -11.02 12.50 -12.34
N TYR A 5 -10.69 11.22 -12.22
CA TYR A 5 -10.61 10.54 -10.93
C TYR A 5 -9.47 11.17 -10.11
N THR A 6 -9.73 12.29 -9.42
CA THR A 6 -8.78 12.99 -8.55
C THR A 6 -8.72 12.31 -7.16
N HIS A 7 -8.84 10.98 -7.12
CA HIS A 7 -8.60 10.22 -5.90
C HIS A 7 -7.16 9.73 -5.96
N LEU A 8 -6.26 10.59 -5.48
CA LEU A 8 -4.86 10.24 -5.30
C LEU A 8 -4.71 9.31 -4.09
N LEU A 9 -3.60 8.58 -4.03
CA LEU A 9 -3.30 7.66 -2.94
C LEU A 9 -3.20 8.43 -1.62
N PRO A 10 -4.00 8.12 -0.59
CA PRO A 10 -3.93 8.82 0.69
C PRO A 10 -2.55 8.68 1.32
N THR A 11 -1.99 9.77 1.87
CA THR A 11 -0.67 9.74 2.52
C THR A 11 -0.62 8.72 3.66
N ARG A 12 -1.74 8.54 4.40
CA ARG A 12 -1.86 7.52 5.46
C ARG A 12 -1.66 6.10 4.93
N PHE A 13 -2.22 5.77 3.77
CA PHE A 13 -2.08 4.46 3.15
C PHE A 13 -0.63 4.23 2.75
N PHE A 14 -0.02 5.25 2.13
CA PHE A 14 1.37 5.19 1.72
C PHE A 14 2.31 4.97 2.91
N ARG A 15 2.07 5.67 4.03
CA ARG A 15 2.85 5.49 5.27
C ARG A 15 2.77 4.06 5.79
N GLN A 16 1.56 3.51 5.90
CA GLN A 16 1.38 2.12 6.35
C GLN A 16 2.01 1.11 5.38
N PHE A 17 1.90 1.36 4.06
CA PHE A 17 2.56 0.55 3.04
C PHE A 17 4.09 0.55 3.23
N LEU A 18 4.69 1.73 3.38
CA LEU A 18 6.13 1.86 3.53
C LEU A 18 6.62 1.24 4.84
N GLU A 19 5.88 1.42 5.93
CA GLU A 19 6.21 0.80 7.21
C GLU A 19 6.14 -0.73 7.13
N THR A 20 5.11 -1.27 6.46
CA THR A 20 5.00 -2.72 6.18
C THR A 20 6.17 -3.21 5.34
N LEU A 21 6.52 -2.46 4.30
CA LEU A 21 7.63 -2.78 3.40
C LEU A 21 8.98 -2.79 4.13
N THR A 22 9.22 -1.80 4.98
CA THR A 22 10.45 -1.66 5.76
C THR A 22 10.58 -2.78 6.78
N ASN A 23 9.49 -3.16 7.44
CA ASN A 23 9.46 -4.26 8.40
C ASN A 23 9.66 -5.63 7.74
N GLU A 24 9.09 -5.85 6.55
CA GLU A 24 9.19 -7.13 5.84
C GLU A 24 10.55 -7.33 5.17
N LEU A 25 11.10 -6.29 4.55
CA LEU A 25 12.36 -6.40 3.80
C LEU A 25 13.59 -6.08 4.64
N GLY A 26 13.44 -5.31 5.72
CA GLY A 26 14.53 -4.66 6.42
C GLY A 26 15.01 -3.39 5.71
N LYS A 27 15.56 -2.46 6.50
CA LYS A 27 16.01 -1.14 6.03
C LYS A 27 17.06 -1.25 4.91
N GLU A 28 18.06 -2.11 5.07
CA GLU A 28 19.17 -2.25 4.12
C GLU A 28 18.73 -2.77 2.75
N ALA A 29 17.90 -3.81 2.73
CA ALA A 29 17.37 -4.37 1.49
C ALA A 29 16.49 -3.35 0.77
N LEU A 30 15.66 -2.61 1.52
CA LEU A 30 14.83 -1.55 0.95
C LEU A 30 15.68 -0.44 0.33
N VAL A 31 16.73 0.03 1.00
CA VAL A 31 17.67 1.03 0.45
C VAL A 31 18.31 0.52 -0.85
N SER A 32 18.71 -0.75 -0.92
CA SER A 32 19.26 -1.36 -2.15
C SER A 32 18.26 -1.40 -3.31
N ILE A 33 16.98 -1.62 -3.01
CA ILE A 33 15.90 -1.61 -4.01
C ILE A 33 15.65 -0.18 -4.50
N LEU A 34 15.60 0.79 -3.58
CA LEU A 34 15.33 2.20 -3.89
C LEU A 34 16.45 2.81 -4.76
N SER A 35 17.72 2.55 -4.42
CA SER A 35 18.88 3.08 -5.15
C SER A 35 18.90 2.65 -6.63
N LYS A 36 18.41 1.43 -6.93
CA LYS A 36 18.27 0.92 -8.31
C LYS A 36 17.13 1.57 -9.10
N SER A 37 16.30 2.40 -8.47
CA SER A 37 15.13 3.03 -9.07
C SER A 37 15.17 4.56 -9.07
N ALA A 38 16.34 5.14 -8.80
CA ALA A 38 16.54 6.59 -8.64
C ALA A 38 15.60 7.21 -7.59
N LEU A 39 15.19 6.42 -6.60
CA LEU A 39 14.45 6.89 -5.43
C LEU A 39 15.44 7.18 -4.30
N SER A 40 15.21 8.25 -3.56
CA SER A 40 16.03 8.57 -2.38
C SER A 40 15.88 7.46 -1.32
N ALA A 41 17.02 7.04 -0.75
CA ALA A 41 17.04 6.12 0.39
C ALA A 41 16.40 6.74 1.65
N GLU A 42 16.34 8.06 1.72
CA GLU A 42 15.78 8.83 2.84
C GLU A 42 14.27 8.65 2.98
N ILE A 43 13.59 8.11 1.95
CA ILE A 43 12.14 7.87 1.99
C ILE A 43 11.80 6.90 3.14
N VAL A 44 12.73 6.03 3.54
CA VAL A 44 12.55 5.10 4.67
C VAL A 44 12.46 5.84 6.02
N GLU A 45 12.82 7.12 6.07
CA GLU A 45 12.72 7.94 7.26
C GLU A 45 11.30 8.50 7.43
N PRO A 46 10.62 8.23 8.58
CA PRO A 46 9.25 8.70 8.81
C PRO A 46 9.08 10.22 8.69
N GLN A 47 10.13 10.99 8.99
CA GLN A 47 10.15 12.45 8.94
C GLN A 47 10.09 13.02 7.51
N ILE A 48 10.57 12.28 6.51
CA ILE A 48 10.50 12.68 5.11
C ILE A 48 9.08 12.46 4.58
N VAL A 49 8.49 11.30 4.90
CA VAL A 49 7.15 10.91 4.46
C VAL A 49 6.05 11.74 5.12
N SER A 50 6.30 12.31 6.32
CA SER A 50 5.34 13.21 6.96
C SER A 50 5.06 14.49 6.16
N ARG A 51 5.98 14.89 5.27
CA ARG A 51 5.87 16.06 4.40
C ARG A 51 5.16 15.76 3.07
N TYR A 52 4.79 14.51 2.80
CA TYR A 52 4.21 14.11 1.52
C TYR A 52 2.72 14.45 1.46
N ASN A 53 2.30 15.02 0.33
CA ASN A 53 0.89 15.11 -0.05
C ASN A 53 0.45 13.84 -0.81
N ALA A 54 -0.84 13.75 -1.15
CA ALA A 54 -1.40 12.60 -1.84
C ALA A 54 -0.79 12.35 -3.23
N ALA A 55 -0.39 13.41 -3.97
CA ALA A 55 0.22 13.28 -5.28
C ALA A 55 1.62 12.66 -5.20
N THR A 56 2.48 13.21 -4.33
CA THR A 56 3.83 12.69 -4.09
C THR A 56 3.77 11.28 -3.51
N SER A 57 2.81 10.98 -2.64
CA SER A 57 2.58 9.63 -2.11
C SER A 57 2.22 8.64 -3.21
N ALA A 58 1.29 9.00 -4.10
CA ALA A 58 0.88 8.16 -5.22
C ALA A 58 2.04 7.89 -6.20
N GLU A 59 2.78 8.94 -6.56
CA GLU A 59 3.94 8.83 -7.45
C GLU A 59 5.03 7.94 -6.84
N THR A 60 5.37 8.18 -5.57
CA THR A 60 6.41 7.42 -4.87
C THR A 60 6.03 5.96 -4.70
N TYR A 61 4.78 5.69 -4.32
CA TYR A 61 4.24 4.33 -4.27
C TYR A 61 4.40 3.59 -5.62
N ALA A 62 4.03 4.24 -6.73
CA ALA A 62 4.17 3.66 -8.06
C ALA A 62 5.63 3.39 -8.42
N LYS A 63 6.55 4.30 -8.10
CA LYS A 63 7.99 4.13 -8.32
C LYS A 63 8.54 2.96 -7.48
N ILE A 64 8.15 2.83 -6.21
CA ILE A 64 8.56 1.70 -5.35
C ILE A 64 8.03 0.38 -5.93
N GLN A 65 6.76 0.31 -6.34
CA GLN A 65 6.24 -0.91 -6.96
C GLN A 65 7.00 -1.29 -8.24
N LYS A 66 7.38 -0.31 -9.07
CA LYS A 66 8.20 -0.54 -10.25
C LYS A 66 9.60 -1.04 -9.87
N ALA A 67 10.23 -0.43 -8.87
CA ALA A 67 11.53 -0.83 -8.34
C ALA A 67 11.52 -2.29 -7.85
N MET A 68 10.49 -2.66 -7.08
CA MET A 68 10.28 -4.02 -6.60
C MET A 68 10.15 -5.02 -7.75
N ARG A 69 9.39 -4.68 -8.81
CA ARG A 69 9.25 -5.52 -10.01
C ARG A 69 10.57 -5.68 -10.75
N PHE A 70 11.37 -4.62 -10.84
CA PHE A 70 12.69 -4.67 -11.45
C PHE A 70 13.66 -5.52 -10.63
N TYR A 71 13.71 -5.33 -9.32
CA TYR A 71 14.63 -6.02 -8.41
C TYR A 71 14.34 -7.53 -8.32
N TYR A 72 13.09 -7.91 -8.10
CA TYR A 72 12.71 -9.31 -7.89
C TYR A 72 12.35 -10.05 -9.19
N GLY A 73 12.18 -9.34 -10.31
CA GLY A 73 11.76 -9.93 -11.58
C GLY A 73 10.50 -10.78 -11.42
N ARG A 74 10.61 -12.07 -11.77
CA ARG A 74 9.51 -13.05 -11.64
C ARG A 74 9.02 -13.24 -10.20
N GLY A 75 9.88 -13.04 -9.20
CA GLY A 75 9.54 -13.17 -7.79
C GLY A 75 8.68 -12.02 -7.24
N ALA A 76 8.63 -10.88 -7.95
CA ALA A 76 7.97 -9.67 -7.47
C ALA A 76 6.49 -9.88 -7.15
N ARG A 77 5.79 -10.72 -7.91
CA ARG A 77 4.38 -11.02 -7.68
C ARG A 77 4.16 -11.64 -6.29
N GLY A 78 4.98 -12.62 -5.92
CA GLY A 78 4.88 -13.29 -4.62
C GLY A 78 5.14 -12.32 -3.47
N THR A 79 6.18 -11.50 -3.60
CA THR A 79 6.54 -10.47 -2.61
C THR A 79 5.44 -9.42 -2.46
N LEU A 80 4.88 -8.89 -3.57
CA LEU A 80 3.79 -7.90 -3.53
C LEU A 80 2.50 -8.48 -2.94
N ILE A 81 2.16 -9.74 -3.23
CA ILE A 81 1.01 -10.41 -2.61
C ILE A 81 1.21 -10.57 -1.09
N ARG A 82 2.42 -10.95 -0.66
CA ARG A 82 2.77 -11.06 0.76
C ARG A 82 2.67 -9.71 1.47
N LEU A 83 3.23 -8.66 0.87
CA LEU A 83 3.12 -7.29 1.38
C LEU A 83 1.66 -6.85 1.49
N GLY A 84 0.82 -7.11 0.48
CA GLY A 84 -0.61 -6.81 0.54
C GLY A 84 -1.32 -7.54 1.68
N ARG A 85 -0.95 -8.80 1.96
CA ARG A 85 -1.48 -9.58 3.09
C ARG A 85 -1.08 -8.98 4.44
N LEU A 86 0.16 -8.50 4.57
CA LEU A 86 0.67 -7.88 5.81
C LEU A 86 0.14 -6.46 6.04
N LEU A 87 -0.10 -5.72 4.96
CA LEU A 87 -0.67 -4.38 5.01
C LEU A 87 -2.15 -4.40 5.42
N TRP A 88 -2.90 -5.44 5.02
CA TRP A 88 -4.34 -5.50 5.25
C TRP A 88 -4.77 -5.36 6.72
N PRO A 89 -4.17 -6.09 7.69
CA PRO A 89 -4.45 -5.88 9.11
C PRO A 89 -4.15 -4.46 9.60
N ARG A 90 -3.06 -3.83 9.14
CA ARG A 90 -2.68 -2.47 9.54
C ARG A 90 -3.68 -1.42 9.05
N LEU A 91 -4.21 -1.59 7.84
CA LEU A 91 -5.32 -0.77 7.35
C LEU A 91 -6.55 -0.90 8.25
N LEU A 92 -6.85 -2.13 8.69
CA LEU A 92 -7.96 -2.41 9.58
C LEU A 92 -7.76 -1.84 10.99
N GLU A 93 -6.55 -1.79 11.54
CA GLU A 93 -6.29 -1.24 12.89
C GLU A 93 -6.85 0.18 13.03
N THR A 94 -6.61 1.01 12.01
CA THR A 94 -7.07 2.40 11.93
C THR A 94 -8.48 2.57 11.35
N ALA A 95 -9.13 1.49 10.93
CA ALA A 95 -10.46 1.53 10.31
C ALA A 95 -11.57 1.68 11.35
N SER A 96 -12.72 2.20 10.88
CA SER A 96 -13.94 2.27 11.69
C SER A 96 -14.43 0.87 12.11
N LEU A 97 -15.24 0.82 13.17
CA LEU A 97 -15.85 -0.45 13.61
C LEU A 97 -16.68 -1.11 12.49
N ALA A 98 -17.37 -0.31 11.68
CA ALA A 98 -18.16 -0.79 10.54
C ALA A 98 -17.28 -1.45 9.47
N GLU A 99 -16.13 -0.86 9.14
CA GLU A 99 -15.18 -1.43 8.17
C GLU A 99 -14.50 -2.70 8.70
N LYS A 100 -14.18 -2.73 10.00
CA LYS A 100 -13.69 -3.95 10.68
C LYS A 100 -14.74 -5.06 10.58
N ALA A 101 -15.98 -4.79 10.95
CA ALA A 101 -17.08 -5.75 10.84
C ALA A 101 -17.29 -6.23 9.39
N GLN A 102 -17.27 -5.32 8.42
CA GLN A 102 -17.37 -5.66 7.00
C GLN A 102 -16.22 -6.58 6.57
N SER A 103 -14.99 -6.33 7.02
CA SER A 103 -13.86 -7.23 6.72
C SER A 103 -14.08 -8.63 7.27
N HIS A 104 -14.60 -8.76 8.48
CA HIS A 104 -14.96 -10.06 9.06
C HIS A 104 -16.05 -10.77 8.25
N LEU A 105 -17.12 -10.06 7.85
CA LEU A 105 -18.17 -10.62 6.98
C LEU A 105 -17.62 -11.09 5.63
N ILE A 106 -16.72 -10.33 5.02
CA ILE A 106 -16.09 -10.74 3.76
C ILE A 106 -15.30 -12.04 3.92
N ARG A 107 -14.65 -12.25 5.06
CA ARG A 107 -13.86 -13.48 5.31
C ARG A 107 -14.73 -14.73 5.41
N THR A 108 -16.01 -14.62 5.75
CA THR A 108 -16.93 -15.77 5.81
C THR A 108 -17.48 -16.16 4.44
N LEU A 109 -17.40 -15.27 3.43
CA LEU A 109 -17.85 -15.58 2.07
C LEU A 109 -16.99 -16.68 1.41
N PRO A 110 -17.53 -17.44 0.44
CA PRO A 110 -16.73 -18.29 -0.45
C PRO A 110 -15.68 -17.49 -1.22
N PRO A 111 -14.47 -18.04 -1.50
CA PRO A 111 -13.39 -17.31 -2.17
C PRO A 111 -13.78 -16.61 -3.49
N THR A 112 -14.65 -17.24 -4.29
CA THR A 112 -15.14 -16.72 -5.57
C THR A 112 -15.98 -15.44 -5.42
N LEU A 113 -16.58 -15.21 -4.24
CA LEU A 113 -17.43 -14.06 -3.95
C LEU A 113 -16.69 -12.94 -3.20
N ARG A 114 -15.44 -13.15 -2.78
CA ARG A 114 -14.70 -12.18 -1.97
C ARG A 114 -14.14 -11.01 -2.76
N ALA A 115 -13.80 -11.21 -4.04
CA ALA A 115 -12.99 -10.24 -4.79
C ALA A 115 -13.63 -8.84 -4.84
N LYS A 116 -14.90 -8.75 -5.25
CA LYS A 116 -15.62 -7.47 -5.34
C LYS A 116 -15.72 -6.75 -3.98
N PRO A 117 -16.25 -7.36 -2.91
CA PRO A 117 -16.40 -6.64 -1.65
C PRO A 117 -15.06 -6.31 -0.97
N VAL A 118 -14.00 -7.11 -1.17
CA VAL A 118 -12.63 -6.73 -0.74
C VAL A 118 -12.18 -5.45 -1.45
N LEU A 119 -12.38 -5.36 -2.78
CA LEU A 119 -11.98 -4.18 -3.55
C LEU A 119 -12.81 -2.94 -3.18
N GLU A 120 -14.10 -3.12 -2.88
CA GLU A 120 -14.95 -2.03 -2.38
C GLU A 120 -14.47 -1.52 -1.02
N LEU A 121 -14.14 -2.41 -0.09
CA LEU A 121 -13.59 -2.03 1.21
C LEU A 121 -12.21 -1.37 1.06
N LEU A 122 -11.34 -1.89 0.21
CA LEU A 122 -10.06 -1.24 -0.11
C LEU A 122 -10.27 0.16 -0.69
N ALA A 123 -11.25 0.33 -1.60
CA ALA A 123 -11.57 1.62 -2.16
C ALA A 123 -12.03 2.63 -1.10
N ARG A 124 -12.68 2.17 -0.02
CA ARG A 124 -13.00 3.03 1.15
C ARG A 124 -11.74 3.47 1.88
N PHE A 125 -10.80 2.57 2.14
CA PHE A 125 -9.51 2.94 2.74
C PHE A 125 -8.74 3.97 1.92
N LEU A 126 -8.90 3.91 0.59
CA LEU A 126 -8.27 4.82 -0.37
C LEU A 126 -9.02 6.14 -0.58
N ARG A 127 -10.25 6.29 -0.10
CA ARG A 127 -10.95 7.58 -0.10
C ARG A 127 -10.60 8.29 1.19
N GLU A 128 -9.89 9.42 1.11
CA GLU A 128 -9.71 10.29 2.27
C GLU A 128 -11.08 10.72 2.81
N THR A 129 -11.36 10.38 4.07
CA THR A 129 -12.21 11.17 4.97
C THR A 129 -11.43 12.38 5.44
#